data_AF-A0AAP0LRH5-F1
#
_entry.id   AF-A0AAP0LRH5-F1
#
_cell.length_a   1.000
_cell.length_b   1.000
_cell.length_c   1.000
_cell.angle_alpha   90.00
_cell.angle_beta   90.00
_cell.angle_gamma   90.00
#
_symmetry.space_group_name_H-M   'P 1'
#
loop_
_entity.id
_entity.type
_entity.pdbx_description
1 polymer ?
#
loop_
_entity_poly.entity_id
_entity_poly.type
_entity_poly.pdbx_seq_one_letter_code
_entity_poly.pdbx_strand_id
1 'polypeptide(L)'
;MMSKLNQDILRYSLLKRCLGDIDIINIVLFSEFSSLGSGFKTRRSLEVIVFTSEESTRYGSYKFICLFLFCSLLLAGIESLAKDLTSAVDGQNISFLDAARSGAYAKERNVLSIVFLKKGSYSAFVELHIEQGPILEEEGTSIGIVTAIAAPASINVDFEGNGGHAGAILMPNRNYAGLAAAELALAVEKHVLESGSIDTVGIVGNSSS
;
A
#
# COMPACT_ATOMS: atom_id res chain seq x y z
N MET A 1 25.22 -16.53 18.60
CA MET A 1 24.49 -16.06 17.40
C MET A 1 23.02 -15.76 17.68
N MET A 2 22.34 -16.44 18.63
CA MET A 2 20.96 -16.12 19.03
C MET A 2 20.77 -14.83 19.87
N SER A 3 21.84 -14.19 20.36
CA SER A 3 21.72 -13.00 21.22
C SER A 3 21.55 -11.67 20.48
N LYS A 4 21.95 -11.59 19.21
CA LYS A 4 21.80 -10.38 18.38
C LYS A 4 20.39 -10.27 17.79
N LEU A 5 19.84 -11.39 17.31
CA LEU A 5 18.47 -11.47 16.79
C LEU A 5 17.44 -10.98 17.84
N ASN A 6 17.62 -11.38 19.11
CA ASN A 6 16.74 -10.94 20.21
C ASN A 6 16.86 -9.44 20.53
N GLN A 7 18.02 -8.82 20.31
CA GLN A 7 18.18 -7.37 20.53
C GLN A 7 17.55 -6.54 19.41
N ASP A 8 17.58 -7.05 18.18
CA ASP A 8 16.92 -6.41 17.03
C ASP A 8 15.38 -6.54 17.12
N ILE A 9 14.87 -7.67 17.63
CA ILE A 9 13.44 -7.88 17.94
C ILE A 9 12.96 -6.93 19.07
N LEU A 10 13.79 -6.65 20.08
CA LEU A 10 13.46 -5.71 21.15
C LEU A 10 13.42 -4.25 20.67
N ARG A 11 14.28 -3.86 19.71
CA ARG A 11 14.20 -2.55 19.05
C ARG A 11 12.96 -2.43 18.15
N TYR A 12 12.56 -3.53 17.51
CA TYR A 12 11.33 -3.62 16.71
C TYR A 12 10.06 -3.36 17.54
N SER A 13 10.00 -3.89 18.76
CA SER A 13 8.90 -3.63 19.70
C SER A 13 8.75 -2.16 20.10
N LEU A 14 9.85 -1.40 20.15
CA LEU A 14 9.82 0.02 20.48
C LEU A 14 9.37 0.89 19.31
N LEU A 15 9.72 0.50 18.06
CA LEU A 15 9.28 1.17 16.84
C LEU A 15 7.77 1.01 16.58
N LYS A 16 7.19 -0.15 16.90
CA LYS A 16 5.73 -0.40 16.87
C LYS A 16 4.92 0.61 17.67
N ARG A 17 5.47 1.15 18.77
CA ARG A 17 4.76 2.12 19.63
C ARG A 17 4.75 3.53 19.07
N CYS A 18 5.61 3.86 18.10
CA CYS A 18 5.80 5.23 17.62
C CYS A 18 5.24 5.48 16.20
N LEU A 19 5.02 4.44 15.39
CA LEU A 19 4.79 4.61 13.94
C LEU A 19 3.42 4.13 13.41
N GLY A 20 2.54 3.57 14.25
CA GLY A 20 1.36 2.84 13.75
C GLY A 20 1.79 1.47 13.22
N ASP A 21 0.82 0.63 12.81
CA ASP A 21 1.11 -0.73 12.33
C ASP A 21 2.19 -0.71 11.24
N ILE A 22 3.25 -1.49 11.44
CA ILE A 22 4.38 -1.62 10.51
C ILE A 22 4.22 -3.01 9.90
N ASP A 23 3.70 -3.11 8.68
CA ASP A 23 3.61 -4.38 7.95
C ASP A 23 4.90 -4.76 7.21
N ILE A 24 5.89 -3.87 7.09
CA ILE A 24 7.09 -4.13 6.28
C ILE A 24 8.27 -4.63 7.13
N ILE A 25 8.74 -5.85 6.84
CA ILE A 25 9.99 -6.42 7.36
C ILE A 25 11.05 -6.44 6.25
N ASN A 26 11.66 -5.29 6.00
CA ASN A 26 12.93 -5.10 5.28
C ASN A 26 12.97 -5.40 3.77
N ILE A 27 13.46 -4.42 3.01
CA ILE A 27 13.82 -4.54 1.60
C ILE A 27 15.33 -4.55 1.48
N VAL A 28 15.87 -5.52 0.74
CA VAL A 28 17.30 -5.59 0.43
C VAL A 28 17.52 -5.44 -1.07
N LEU A 29 18.25 -4.39 -1.42
CA LEU A 29 18.70 -4.11 -2.77
C LEU A 29 20.16 -4.51 -2.97
N PHE A 30 20.47 -5.03 -4.16
CA PHE A 30 21.83 -5.45 -4.52
C PHE A 30 22.49 -4.42 -5.46
N SER A 31 23.46 -3.64 -4.97
CA SER A 31 24.29 -2.72 -5.77
C SER A 31 25.74 -3.22 -5.89
N GLU A 32 26.63 -2.52 -6.59
CA GLU A 32 28.04 -2.93 -6.70
C GLU A 32 28.88 -2.38 -5.52
N PHE A 33 29.57 -3.29 -4.80
CA PHE A 33 30.45 -3.11 -3.63
C PHE A 33 29.92 -2.70 -2.23
N SER A 34 30.00 -3.60 -1.23
CA SER A 34 30.53 -3.33 0.13
C SER A 34 30.45 -4.55 1.07
N SER A 35 31.42 -4.67 1.98
CA SER A 35 31.58 -5.75 2.97
C SER A 35 30.76 -5.52 4.23
N LEU A 36 30.14 -6.59 4.75
CA LEU A 36 29.48 -6.60 6.06
C LEU A 36 30.50 -6.91 7.17
N GLY A 37 30.36 -6.25 8.33
CA GLY A 37 31.25 -6.34 9.49
C GLY A 37 31.38 -7.70 10.19
N SER A 38 30.93 -8.79 9.55
CA SER A 38 31.12 -10.19 9.96
C SER A 38 32.30 -10.87 9.23
N GLY A 39 33.07 -10.12 8.43
CA GLY A 39 34.11 -10.69 7.55
C GLY A 39 33.55 -11.34 6.28
N PHE A 40 32.23 -11.34 6.12
CA PHE A 40 31.55 -11.82 4.92
C PHE A 40 31.61 -10.76 3.81
N LYS A 41 32.38 -11.05 2.76
CA LYS A 41 32.39 -10.24 1.54
C LYS A 41 31.34 -10.76 0.57
N THR A 42 30.31 -9.96 0.37
CA THR A 42 29.31 -10.22 -0.67
C THR A 42 29.89 -9.89 -2.05
N ARG A 43 29.39 -10.56 -3.10
CA ARG A 43 29.76 -10.22 -4.49
C ARG A 43 29.17 -8.89 -4.97
N ARG A 44 28.10 -8.42 -4.31
CA ARG A 44 27.35 -7.19 -4.55
C ARG A 44 27.05 -6.53 -3.20
N SER A 45 27.08 -5.19 -3.12
CA SER A 45 26.60 -4.46 -1.94
C SER A 45 25.17 -4.83 -1.64
N LEU A 46 24.83 -4.72 -0.36
CA LEU A 46 23.47 -4.76 0.11
C LEU A 46 23.09 -3.37 0.59
N GLU A 47 21.97 -2.86 0.12
CA GLU A 47 21.37 -1.63 0.58
C GLU A 47 19.99 -1.96 1.15
N VAL A 48 19.65 -1.35 2.29
CA VAL A 48 18.33 -1.50 2.90
C VAL A 48 17.54 -0.26 2.60
N ILE A 49 16.40 -0.42 1.91
CA ILE A 49 15.45 0.67 1.68
C ILE A 49 14.29 0.51 2.65
N VAL A 50 13.88 1.61 3.26
CA VAL A 50 12.65 1.69 4.03
C VAL A 50 11.72 2.62 3.26
N PHE A 51 10.70 2.05 2.61
CA PHE A 51 9.67 2.85 1.99
C PHE A 51 8.77 3.45 3.06
N THR A 52 8.51 4.75 2.96
CA THR A 52 7.50 5.40 3.78
C THR A 52 6.14 5.23 3.13
N SER A 53 5.09 5.01 3.93
CA SER A 53 3.69 5.04 3.47
C SER A 53 3.39 4.07 2.32
N GLU A 54 3.70 2.79 2.55
CA GLU A 54 3.33 1.69 1.65
C GLU A 54 1.82 1.39 1.74
N GLU A 55 1.26 1.40 2.95
CA GLU A 55 -0.16 1.24 3.25
C GLU A 55 -0.99 2.52 3.03
N SER A 56 -2.33 2.34 3.01
CA SER A 56 -3.36 3.33 2.71
C SER A 56 -2.99 4.77 3.10
N THR A 57 -3.01 5.67 2.11
CA THR A 57 -2.32 6.93 2.25
C THR A 57 -3.20 8.04 2.81
N ARG A 58 -2.68 8.73 3.82
CA ARG A 58 -3.07 10.08 4.28
C ARG A 58 -3.30 11.10 3.16
N TYR A 59 -2.66 10.89 2.01
CA TYR A 59 -2.70 11.76 0.82
C TYR A 59 -3.50 11.18 -0.35
N GLY A 60 -4.26 10.10 -0.09
CA GLY A 60 -5.14 9.46 -1.06
C GLY A 60 -6.27 10.42 -1.43
N SER A 61 -6.04 11.24 -2.46
CA SER A 61 -7.11 11.98 -3.10
C SER A 61 -7.88 11.01 -4.01
N TYR A 62 -9.20 11.13 -4.06
CA TYR A 62 -10.18 10.34 -4.83
C TYR A 62 -9.82 10.07 -6.31
N LYS A 63 -8.78 10.73 -6.83
CA LYS A 63 -8.29 10.65 -8.21
C LYS A 63 -7.29 9.50 -8.43
N PHE A 64 -6.66 8.98 -7.37
CA PHE A 64 -5.65 7.92 -7.45
C PHE A 64 -5.86 6.89 -6.34
N ILE A 65 -6.81 5.99 -6.57
CA ILE A 65 -7.19 4.93 -5.61
C ILE A 65 -6.10 3.84 -5.48
N CYS A 66 -5.09 3.84 -6.35
CA CYS A 66 -3.87 3.04 -6.19
C CYS A 66 -2.69 3.89 -5.71
N LEU A 67 -2.84 4.53 -4.55
CA LEU A 67 -1.72 5.17 -3.85
C LEU A 67 -1.02 4.23 -2.86
N PHE A 68 -1.29 2.92 -2.93
CA PHE A 68 -0.34 1.93 -2.46
C PHE A 68 0.96 2.12 -3.25
N LEU A 69 2.12 1.94 -2.62
CA LEU A 69 3.42 1.92 -3.32
C LEU A 69 3.89 3.27 -3.93
N PHE A 70 3.34 4.44 -3.57
CA PHE A 70 3.75 5.67 -4.25
C PHE A 70 5.26 5.96 -4.11
N CYS A 71 5.88 5.60 -2.99
CA CYS A 71 7.32 5.75 -2.81
C CYS A 71 8.14 4.85 -3.76
N SER A 72 7.70 3.61 -4.00
CA SER A 72 8.39 2.71 -4.93
C SER A 72 8.10 3.06 -6.39
N LEU A 73 6.89 3.55 -6.71
CA LEU A 73 6.54 4.10 -8.03
C LEU A 73 7.31 5.40 -8.32
N LEU A 74 7.45 6.27 -7.33
CA LEU A 74 8.28 7.47 -7.44
C LEU A 74 9.73 7.08 -7.67
N LEU A 75 10.24 6.13 -6.91
CA LEU A 75 11.58 5.57 -7.08
C LEU A 75 11.76 4.89 -8.45
N ALA A 76 10.70 4.33 -9.04
CA ALA A 76 10.69 3.81 -10.41
C ALA A 76 10.64 4.90 -11.51
N GLY A 77 10.49 6.18 -11.14
CA GLY A 77 10.56 7.32 -12.06
C GLY A 77 9.23 7.75 -12.67
N ILE A 78 8.10 7.48 -12.03
CA ILE A 78 6.78 7.92 -12.51
C ILE A 78 6.61 9.44 -12.30
N GLU A 79 6.87 10.22 -13.36
CA GLU A 79 6.84 11.70 -13.30
C GLU A 79 5.45 12.30 -13.04
N SER A 80 4.38 11.67 -13.55
CA SER A 80 3.02 12.14 -13.30
C SER A 80 2.70 12.12 -11.80
N LEU A 81 3.03 11.00 -11.14
CA LEU A 81 2.88 10.83 -9.70
C LEU A 81 3.70 11.87 -8.92
N ALA A 82 4.93 12.16 -9.34
CA ALA A 82 5.75 13.21 -8.71
C ALA A 82 5.07 14.60 -8.77
N LYS A 83 4.41 14.93 -9.89
CA LYS A 83 3.65 16.19 -10.02
C LYS A 83 2.43 16.19 -9.11
N ASP A 84 1.66 15.10 -9.13
CA ASP A 84 0.43 14.98 -8.34
C ASP A 84 0.72 15.08 -6.83
N LEU A 85 1.76 14.39 -6.34
CA LEU A 85 2.21 14.44 -4.93
C LEU A 85 2.68 15.82 -4.51
N THR A 86 3.23 16.62 -5.42
CA THR A 86 3.67 17.99 -5.11
C THR A 86 2.47 18.88 -4.77
N SER A 87 1.30 18.61 -5.35
CA SER A 87 0.05 19.32 -5.08
C SER A 87 -0.86 18.62 -4.06
N ALA A 88 -0.48 17.43 -3.57
CA ALA A 88 -1.31 16.65 -2.68
C ALA A 88 -1.37 17.26 -1.27
N VAL A 89 -2.58 17.33 -0.74
CA VAL A 89 -2.88 17.72 0.64
C VAL A 89 -3.73 16.65 1.32
N ASP A 90 -3.58 16.51 2.63
CA ASP A 90 -4.42 15.60 3.42
C ASP A 90 -5.76 16.26 3.82
N GLY A 91 -6.60 15.52 4.55
CA GLY A 91 -7.89 16.03 5.06
C GLY A 91 -7.77 17.22 6.04
N GLN A 92 -6.56 17.55 6.50
CA GLN A 92 -6.27 18.70 7.35
C GLN A 92 -5.59 19.84 6.57
N ASN A 93 -5.54 19.77 5.23
CA ASN A 93 -4.86 20.70 4.34
C ASN A 93 -3.34 20.80 4.55
N ILE A 94 -2.70 19.77 5.13
CA ILE A 94 -1.24 19.70 5.23
C ILE A 94 -0.71 19.14 3.93
N SER A 95 0.26 19.81 3.29
CA SER A 95 0.85 19.30 2.04
C SER A 95 1.75 18.09 2.28
N PHE A 96 1.90 17.23 1.27
CA PHE A 96 2.81 16.09 1.33
C PHE A 96 4.24 16.51 1.65
N LEU A 97 4.73 17.59 1.02
CA LEU A 97 6.07 18.09 1.24
C LEU A 97 6.27 18.66 2.65
N ASP A 98 5.25 19.30 3.22
CA ASP A 98 5.33 19.82 4.59
C ASP A 98 5.31 18.70 5.62
N ALA A 99 4.53 17.64 5.39
CA ALA A 99 4.62 16.45 6.22
C ALA A 99 5.99 15.78 6.10
N ALA A 100 6.53 15.61 4.90
CA ALA A 100 7.86 15.05 4.69
C ALA A 100 8.97 15.89 5.38
N ARG A 101 8.84 17.22 5.38
CA ARG A 101 9.74 18.14 6.11
C ARG A 101 9.60 17.98 7.62
N SER A 102 8.37 17.90 8.12
CA SER A 102 8.08 17.70 9.55
C SER A 102 8.65 16.38 10.07
N GLY A 103 8.64 15.32 9.23
CA GLY A 103 9.27 14.04 9.51
C GLY A 103 10.78 13.99 9.28
N ALA A 104 11.42 15.11 8.93
CA ALA A 104 12.84 15.21 8.60
C ALA A 104 13.31 14.35 7.41
N TYR A 105 12.39 13.96 6.52
CA TYR A 105 12.68 13.18 5.31
C TYR A 105 13.01 14.05 4.09
N ALA A 106 12.69 15.35 4.14
CA ALA A 106 12.85 16.29 3.03
C ALA A 106 13.70 17.51 3.39
N LYS A 107 14.66 17.87 2.52
CA LYS A 107 15.47 19.11 2.62
C LYS A 107 14.86 20.24 1.78
N GLU A 108 15.32 21.48 1.98
CA GLU A 108 14.69 22.72 1.44
C GLU A 108 14.44 22.74 -0.09
N ARG A 109 15.23 22.04 -0.90
CA ARG A 109 15.04 21.94 -2.36
C ARG A 109 14.37 20.62 -2.74
N ASN A 110 13.05 20.57 -2.61
CA ASN A 110 12.25 19.38 -2.92
C ASN A 110 11.93 19.29 -4.42
N VAL A 111 12.73 18.52 -5.16
CA VAL A 111 12.27 17.96 -6.43
C VAL A 111 12.13 16.46 -6.21
N LEU A 112 10.91 15.93 -6.22
CA LEU A 112 10.66 14.50 -6.01
C LEU A 112 11.37 13.62 -7.06
N SER A 113 11.78 14.19 -8.20
CA SER A 113 12.58 13.49 -9.20
C SER A 113 13.98 13.08 -8.73
N ILE A 114 14.50 13.62 -7.62
CA ILE A 114 15.82 13.24 -7.11
C ILE A 114 15.88 11.81 -6.60
N VAL A 115 14.73 11.22 -6.23
CA VAL A 115 14.68 9.83 -5.71
C VAL A 115 14.54 8.80 -6.83
N PHE A 116 14.46 9.24 -8.09
CA PHE A 116 14.32 8.34 -9.23
C PHE A 116 15.57 7.48 -9.37
N LEU A 117 15.38 6.17 -9.43
CA LEU A 117 16.47 5.27 -9.73
C LEU A 117 16.93 5.43 -11.17
N LYS A 118 18.25 5.48 -11.33
CA LYS A 118 18.85 5.35 -12.64
C LYS A 118 18.73 3.89 -13.08
N LYS A 119 18.43 3.69 -14.35
CA LYS A 119 18.42 2.36 -14.94
C LYS A 119 19.79 1.70 -14.72
N GLY A 120 19.78 0.48 -14.20
CA GLY A 120 21.00 -0.29 -13.90
C GLY A 120 21.63 0.00 -12.53
N SER A 121 21.01 0.82 -11.68
CA SER A 121 21.50 1.07 -10.32
C SER A 121 21.53 -0.18 -9.42
N TYR A 122 20.63 -1.13 -9.64
CA TYR A 122 20.55 -2.38 -8.87
C TYR A 122 20.41 -3.60 -9.76
N SER A 123 20.99 -4.72 -9.31
CA SER A 123 20.90 -6.01 -10.01
C SER A 123 19.66 -6.82 -9.65
N ALA A 124 19.12 -6.66 -8.43
CA ALA A 124 17.97 -7.39 -7.93
C ALA A 124 17.32 -6.65 -6.75
N PHE A 125 16.04 -6.95 -6.53
CA PHE A 125 15.21 -6.48 -5.42
C PHE A 125 14.62 -7.69 -4.71
N VAL A 126 14.78 -7.75 -3.39
CA VAL A 126 14.17 -8.78 -2.54
C VAL A 126 13.42 -8.07 -1.42
N GLU A 127 12.15 -8.44 -1.27
CA GLU A 127 11.27 -7.97 -0.22
C GLU A 127 10.82 -9.17 0.60
N LEU A 128 11.00 -9.07 1.92
CA LEU A 128 10.45 -10.03 2.85
C LEU A 128 9.18 -9.42 3.43
N HIS A 129 8.09 -10.17 3.32
CA HIS A 129 6.79 -9.76 3.83
C HIS A 129 6.15 -10.90 4.59
N ILE A 130 5.33 -10.57 5.59
CA ILE A 130 4.41 -11.55 6.17
C ILE A 130 3.31 -11.86 5.14
N GLU A 131 2.71 -13.04 5.22
CA GLU A 131 1.70 -13.43 4.21
C GLU A 131 0.45 -12.52 4.21
N GLN A 132 0.07 -11.99 5.38
CA GLN A 132 -1.22 -11.30 5.63
C GLN A 132 -2.47 -12.15 5.30
N GLY A 133 -2.28 -13.41 4.91
CA GLY A 133 -3.31 -14.42 4.69
C GLY A 133 -3.12 -15.63 5.61
N PRO A 134 -4.06 -16.61 5.54
CA PRO A 134 -4.04 -17.78 6.41
C PRO A 134 -3.29 -18.99 5.84
N ILE A 135 -2.82 -18.96 4.58
CA ILE A 135 -2.41 -20.14 3.82
C ILE A 135 -1.18 -20.82 4.43
N LEU A 136 -0.11 -20.08 4.74
CA LEU A 136 1.11 -20.65 5.32
C LEU A 136 0.86 -21.21 6.71
N GLU A 137 -0.03 -20.58 7.50
CA GLU A 137 -0.42 -21.09 8.81
C GLU A 137 -1.24 -22.39 8.69
N GLU A 138 -2.26 -22.39 7.83
CA GLU A 138 -3.13 -23.55 7.59
C GLU A 138 -2.38 -24.75 7.01
N GLU A 139 -1.40 -24.52 6.13
CA GLU A 139 -0.55 -25.56 5.54
C GLU A 139 0.62 -25.98 6.46
N GLY A 140 0.89 -25.23 7.54
CA GLY A 140 2.07 -25.46 8.39
C GLY A 140 3.41 -25.17 7.68
N THR A 141 3.39 -24.33 6.66
CA THR A 141 4.55 -23.98 5.83
C THR A 141 5.29 -22.77 6.41
N SER A 142 6.60 -22.88 6.60
CA SER A 142 7.38 -21.79 7.23
C SER A 142 7.78 -20.66 6.28
N ILE A 143 7.88 -20.92 4.96
CA ILE A 143 8.33 -19.95 3.96
C ILE A 143 7.55 -20.18 2.66
N GLY A 144 6.85 -19.14 2.19
CA GLY A 144 6.24 -19.09 0.86
C GLY A 144 7.16 -18.43 -0.17
N ILE A 145 7.21 -18.96 -1.39
CA ILE A 145 7.86 -18.30 -2.53
C ILE A 145 6.77 -17.63 -3.36
N VAL A 146 6.72 -16.31 -3.34
CA VAL A 146 5.74 -15.53 -4.11
C VAL A 146 6.08 -15.58 -5.60
N THR A 147 5.14 -16.09 -6.41
CA THR A 147 5.29 -16.20 -7.88
C THR A 147 4.50 -15.13 -8.63
N ALA A 148 3.47 -14.56 -8.01
CA ALA A 148 2.62 -13.53 -8.58
C ALA A 148 2.13 -12.58 -7.48
N ILE A 149 1.85 -11.33 -7.86
CA ILE A 149 1.27 -10.31 -7.00
C ILE A 149 -0.09 -9.95 -7.60
N ALA A 150 -1.11 -9.81 -6.75
CA ALA A 150 -2.43 -9.38 -7.19
C ALA A 150 -2.37 -8.01 -7.88
N ALA A 151 -3.21 -7.81 -8.90
CA ALA A 151 -3.35 -6.54 -9.59
C ALA A 151 -4.67 -5.88 -9.15
N PRO A 152 -4.71 -5.15 -8.02
CA PRO A 152 -5.93 -4.56 -7.52
C PRO A 152 -6.46 -3.49 -8.49
N ALA A 153 -7.78 -3.46 -8.64
CA ALA A 153 -8.50 -2.43 -9.36
C ALA A 153 -9.71 -2.00 -8.54
N SER A 154 -9.97 -0.70 -8.51
CA SER A 154 -11.06 -0.12 -7.74
C SER A 154 -11.86 0.85 -8.60
N ILE A 155 -13.17 0.86 -8.42
CA ILE A 155 -14.11 1.70 -9.17
C ILE A 155 -15.03 2.38 -8.16
N ASN A 156 -15.23 3.68 -8.32
CA ASN A 156 -16.26 4.42 -7.57
C ASN A 156 -17.55 4.44 -8.37
N VAL A 157 -18.67 4.13 -7.71
CA VAL A 157 -20.01 4.14 -8.30
C VAL A 157 -20.91 5.00 -7.43
N ASP A 158 -21.44 6.07 -8.02
CA ASP A 158 -22.36 6.97 -7.34
C ASP A 158 -23.81 6.54 -7.61
N PHE A 159 -24.55 6.32 -6.52
CA PHE A 159 -25.98 6.00 -6.58
C PHE A 159 -26.82 7.19 -6.16
N GLU A 160 -27.67 7.67 -7.06
CA GLU A 160 -28.65 8.72 -6.78
C GLU A 160 -30.04 8.13 -6.60
N GLY A 161 -30.72 8.51 -5.52
CA GLY A 161 -32.07 8.08 -5.20
C GLY A 161 -32.93 9.24 -4.73
N ASN A 162 -34.22 8.99 -4.55
CA ASN A 162 -35.17 10.02 -4.15
C ASN A 162 -35.37 10.01 -2.63
N GLY A 163 -35.08 11.14 -1.98
CA GLY A 163 -35.42 11.35 -0.58
C GLY A 163 -36.94 11.53 -0.39
N GLY A 164 -37.51 10.91 0.65
CA GLY A 164 -38.92 11.07 0.95
C GLY A 164 -39.35 10.44 2.26
N HIS A 165 -40.57 10.76 2.71
CA HIS A 165 -41.08 10.25 3.98
C HIS A 165 -41.26 8.72 3.92
N ALA A 166 -40.55 8.01 4.80
CA ALA A 166 -40.47 6.54 4.79
C ALA A 166 -41.83 5.83 4.89
N GLY A 167 -42.86 6.49 5.41
CA GLY A 167 -44.24 5.97 5.47
C GLY A 167 -45.18 6.42 4.35
N ALA A 168 -44.84 7.44 3.55
CA ALA A 168 -45.77 8.05 2.60
C ALA A 168 -45.58 7.59 1.15
N ILE A 169 -44.34 7.23 0.77
CA ILE A 169 -44.06 6.77 -0.60
C ILE A 169 -44.40 5.28 -0.70
N LEU A 170 -45.26 4.89 -1.64
CA LEU A 170 -45.58 3.49 -1.93
C LEU A 170 -44.41 2.81 -2.64
N MET A 171 -44.20 1.52 -2.38
CA MET A 171 -43.07 0.73 -2.90
C MET A 171 -42.79 0.89 -4.41
N PRO A 172 -43.79 0.88 -5.31
CA PRO A 172 -43.54 1.03 -6.75
C PRO A 172 -42.91 2.37 -7.15
N ASN A 173 -43.03 3.40 -6.30
CA ASN A 173 -42.56 4.75 -6.57
C ASN A 173 -41.28 5.09 -5.79
N ARG A 174 -40.68 4.11 -5.09
CA ARG A 174 -39.46 4.32 -4.31
C ARG A 174 -38.24 4.12 -5.20
N ASN A 175 -37.27 5.01 -5.08
CA ASN A 175 -35.94 4.87 -5.67
C ASN A 175 -34.91 5.06 -4.55
N TYR A 176 -34.34 3.95 -4.06
CA TYR A 176 -33.41 3.94 -2.94
C TYR A 176 -31.99 3.64 -3.42
N ALA A 177 -31.12 4.65 -3.34
CA ALA A 177 -29.69 4.49 -3.61
C ALA A 177 -29.06 3.35 -2.81
N GLY A 178 -29.43 3.20 -1.52
CA GLY A 178 -28.91 2.13 -0.67
C GLY A 178 -29.31 0.72 -1.11
N LEU A 179 -30.53 0.53 -1.65
CA LEU A 179 -30.94 -0.77 -2.18
C LEU A 179 -30.24 -1.08 -3.50
N ALA A 180 -30.09 -0.09 -4.38
CA ALA A 180 -29.31 -0.25 -5.61
C ALA A 180 -27.84 -0.60 -5.32
N ALA A 181 -27.24 0.02 -4.30
CA ALA A 181 -25.88 -0.33 -3.84
C ALA A 181 -25.81 -1.75 -3.28
N ALA A 182 -26.82 -2.19 -2.51
CA ALA A 182 -26.89 -3.56 -1.99
C ALA A 182 -27.03 -4.60 -3.11
N GLU A 183 -27.84 -4.32 -4.14
CA GLU A 183 -27.95 -5.17 -5.33
C GLU A 183 -26.63 -5.26 -6.09
N LEU A 184 -25.91 -4.15 -6.25
CA LEU A 184 -24.57 -4.16 -6.85
C LEU A 184 -23.60 -5.01 -6.03
N ALA A 185 -23.59 -4.85 -4.69
CA ALA A 185 -22.69 -5.61 -3.82
C ALA A 185 -22.89 -7.13 -3.97
N LEU A 186 -24.15 -7.58 -3.94
CA LEU A 186 -24.50 -8.99 -4.15
C LEU A 186 -24.16 -9.48 -5.56
N ALA A 187 -24.34 -8.64 -6.57
CA ALA A 187 -23.94 -8.96 -7.93
C ALA A 187 -22.43 -9.13 -8.04
N VAL A 188 -21.62 -8.25 -7.44
CA VAL A 188 -20.16 -8.35 -7.44
C VAL A 188 -19.70 -9.64 -6.75
N GLU A 189 -20.20 -9.93 -5.55
CA GLU A 189 -19.89 -11.16 -4.82
C GLU A 189 -20.18 -12.39 -5.67
N LYS A 190 -21.36 -12.45 -6.29
CA LYS A 190 -21.74 -13.55 -7.18
C LYS A 190 -20.76 -13.73 -8.34
N HIS A 191 -20.40 -12.65 -9.04
CA HIS A 191 -19.48 -12.75 -10.20
C HIS A 191 -18.06 -13.16 -9.78
N VAL A 192 -17.61 -12.72 -8.60
CA VAL A 192 -16.31 -13.13 -8.05
C VAL A 192 -16.30 -14.64 -7.79
N LEU A 193 -17.35 -15.17 -7.15
CA LEU A 193 -17.49 -16.60 -6.90
C LEU A 193 -17.61 -17.43 -8.20
N GLU A 194 -18.20 -16.86 -9.25
CA GLU A 194 -18.35 -17.49 -10.57
C GLU A 194 -17.10 -17.35 -11.47
N SER A 195 -16.06 -16.63 -11.04
CA SER A 195 -14.84 -16.38 -11.83
C SER A 195 -14.02 -17.64 -12.14
N GLY A 196 -14.20 -18.70 -11.36
CA GLY A 196 -13.44 -19.95 -11.46
C GLY A 196 -12.01 -19.87 -10.90
N SER A 197 -11.61 -18.73 -10.33
CA SER A 197 -10.32 -18.53 -9.69
C SER A 197 -10.51 -18.36 -8.18
N ILE A 198 -9.82 -19.18 -7.39
CA ILE A 198 -9.88 -19.12 -5.92
C ILE A 198 -9.23 -17.85 -5.36
N ASP A 199 -8.29 -17.27 -6.11
CA ASP A 199 -7.53 -16.08 -5.71
C ASP A 199 -8.22 -14.77 -6.09
N THR A 200 -9.42 -14.83 -6.70
CA THR A 200 -10.17 -13.63 -7.06
C THR A 200 -10.89 -13.08 -5.84
N VAL A 201 -10.55 -11.86 -5.48
CA VAL A 201 -11.16 -11.12 -4.38
C VAL A 201 -11.90 -9.92 -4.96
N GLY A 202 -13.15 -9.71 -4.52
CA GLY A 202 -13.90 -8.50 -4.80
C GLY A 202 -14.67 -8.06 -3.56
N ILE A 203 -14.54 -6.78 -3.24
CA ILE A 203 -15.15 -6.17 -2.06
C ILE A 203 -15.90 -4.92 -2.50
N VAL A 204 -17.11 -4.74 -1.97
CA VAL A 204 -17.86 -3.50 -2.10
C VAL A 204 -17.96 -2.86 -0.73
N GLY A 205 -17.44 -1.64 -0.61
CA GLY A 205 -17.46 -0.86 0.62
C GLY A 205 -18.09 0.51 0.39
N ASN A 206 -18.42 1.21 1.49
CA ASN A 206 -18.89 2.58 1.42
C ASN A 206 -17.72 3.54 1.66
N SER A 207 -17.45 4.45 0.73
CA SER A 207 -16.57 5.59 0.97
C SER A 207 -17.41 6.72 1.59
N SER A 208 -17.38 6.83 2.90
CA SER A 208 -17.93 8.02 3.57
C SER A 208 -16.96 9.17 3.33
N SER A 209 -17.35 10.13 2.49
CA SER A 209 -16.66 11.41 2.33
C SER A 209 -16.86 12.31 3.54
#